data_AF-A0A2L2XL67-F1
#
_entry.id   AF-A0A2L2XL67-F1
#
_cell.length_a   1.000
_cell.length_b   1.000
_cell.length_c   1.000
_cell.angle_alpha   90.00
_cell.angle_beta   90.00
_cell.angle_gamma   90.00
#
_symmetry.space_group_name_H-M   'P 1'
#
loop_
_entity.id
_entity.type
_entity.pdbx_description
1 polymer ?
#
loop_
_entity_poly.entity_id
_entity_poly.type
_entity_poly.pdbx_seq_one_letter_code
_entity_poly.pdbx_strand_id
1 'polypeptide(L)'
;MSGLNGSQPDHIIISVMALLATGLFCYCALVFFLKLGRSRRSREAMKLQSTALESAANGIAITDSLGRIVYINGAFSRLTGYAAQAILGKTMSILKSGAQGQAFYQGMWNTILAGKVWRGEIVNRRCDGSLYNEEMTITPVYGKNREINHFIAIKQDVTERKRFEEHLQYLATHDSLTNIPNRYYLEEVLKRAVAKARRGKSSALIFIDLDNFKLVNDTMGHAAGDELLISMANIIKNNLREEDLLARLGGDEFAILLEGVNTDQALAVAEKLRRAVDHDALSSTLRITGFNISISGGIVMVDGTIDHIKLLSDADTALYSAKEAGRNRIVFIRPGEEDAEGAPRVNQLVALIKNALKKDRFILLFQPVVSLRDGKVNHYEALVRLRGDNGEIISPRIFVPAAERFGLMPRIDRWVVENSLIALNKYPGLSLCINISGMSLGDKELLGYIEALIVGNGVEPSRIGFEITETVAVKDLMQS
;
A
#
# COMPACT_ATOMS: atom_id res chain seq x y z
N MET A 1 -24.91 119.88 -15.46
CA MET A 1 -25.20 118.61 -16.17
C MET A 1 -24.57 117.50 -15.34
N SER A 2 -25.30 116.91 -14.40
CA SER A 2 -26.19 115.74 -14.57
C SER A 2 -25.44 114.44 -14.87
N GLY A 3 -25.41 113.54 -13.88
CA GLY A 3 -25.39 112.08 -14.10
C GLY A 3 -24.31 111.27 -13.36
N LEU A 4 -24.79 110.20 -12.70
CA LEU A 4 -24.10 108.95 -12.31
C LEU A 4 -23.36 108.97 -10.96
N ASN A 5 -23.48 108.00 -10.05
CA ASN A 5 -24.39 106.87 -9.90
C ASN A 5 -24.18 106.31 -8.47
N GLY A 6 -25.25 105.96 -7.77
CA GLY A 6 -25.17 105.18 -6.53
C GLY A 6 -25.28 103.68 -6.81
N SER A 7 -24.51 102.87 -6.06
CA SER A 7 -24.76 101.49 -5.61
C SER A 7 -23.45 100.66 -5.59
N GLN A 8 -22.86 100.44 -4.41
CA GLN A 8 -21.66 99.57 -4.26
C GLN A 8 -21.58 98.64 -3.01
N PRO A 9 -22.46 98.65 -1.99
CA PRO A 9 -22.40 97.63 -0.92
C PRO A 9 -22.99 96.27 -1.31
N ASP A 10 -24.09 96.24 -2.07
CA ASP A 10 -24.86 95.01 -2.30
C ASP A 10 -24.14 94.00 -3.20
N HIS A 11 -23.36 94.47 -4.16
CA HIS A 11 -22.60 93.59 -5.06
C HIS A 11 -21.50 92.81 -4.34
N ILE A 12 -20.84 93.39 -3.33
CA ILE A 12 -19.79 92.70 -2.57
C ILE A 12 -20.40 91.60 -1.70
N ILE A 13 -21.52 91.89 -1.04
CA ILE A 13 -22.23 90.91 -0.19
C ILE A 13 -22.75 89.74 -1.04
N ILE A 14 -23.34 90.01 -2.20
CA ILE A 14 -23.80 88.97 -3.13
C ILE A 14 -22.63 88.11 -3.63
N SER A 15 -21.48 88.73 -3.92
CA SER A 15 -20.27 88.04 -4.39
C SER A 15 -19.70 87.10 -3.31
N VAL A 16 -19.63 87.58 -2.06
CA VAL A 16 -19.14 86.79 -0.92
C VAL A 16 -20.10 85.64 -0.60
N MET A 17 -21.41 85.87 -0.64
CA MET A 17 -22.43 84.83 -0.44
C MET A 17 -22.37 83.76 -1.55
N ALA A 18 -22.14 84.16 -2.81
CA ALA A 18 -21.96 83.23 -3.92
C ALA A 18 -20.69 82.37 -3.78
N LEU A 19 -19.59 82.95 -3.30
CA LEU A 19 -18.34 82.24 -3.00
C LEU A 19 -18.49 81.24 -1.84
N LEU A 20 -19.22 81.60 -0.79
CA LEU A 20 -19.51 80.71 0.33
C LEU A 20 -20.43 79.55 -0.08
N ALA A 21 -21.46 79.84 -0.89
CA ALA A 21 -22.39 78.82 -1.39
C ALA A 21 -21.70 77.81 -2.33
N THR A 22 -20.83 78.29 -3.22
CA THR A 22 -20.03 77.42 -4.11
C THR A 22 -19.01 76.59 -3.34
N GLY A 23 -18.33 77.18 -2.34
CA GLY A 23 -17.44 76.44 -1.43
C GLY A 23 -18.15 75.32 -0.66
N LEU A 24 -19.34 75.59 -0.12
CA LEU A 24 -20.16 74.61 0.58
C LEU A 24 -20.64 73.48 -0.35
N PHE A 25 -21.04 73.83 -1.59
CA PHE A 25 -21.45 72.84 -2.59
C PHE A 25 -20.28 71.92 -2.98
N CYS A 26 -19.09 72.46 -3.23
CA CYS A 26 -17.90 71.67 -3.53
C CYS A 26 -17.49 70.75 -2.38
N TYR A 27 -17.58 71.22 -1.13
CA TYR A 27 -17.33 70.40 0.06
C TYR A 27 -18.34 69.24 0.19
N CYS A 28 -19.63 69.53 0.04
CA CYS A 28 -20.68 68.51 0.05
C CYS A 28 -20.51 67.47 -1.07
N ALA A 29 -20.16 67.91 -2.28
CA ALA A 29 -19.89 67.03 -3.40
C ALA A 29 -18.66 66.13 -3.12
N LEU A 30 -17.57 66.69 -2.58
CA LEU A 30 -16.38 65.91 -2.21
C LEU A 30 -16.70 64.87 -1.14
N VAL A 31 -17.42 65.25 -0.08
CA VAL A 31 -17.86 64.31 0.98
C VAL A 31 -18.77 63.22 0.39
N PHE A 32 -19.68 63.57 -0.53
CA PHE A 32 -20.56 62.63 -1.22
C PHE A 32 -19.77 61.65 -2.11
N PHE A 33 -18.82 62.14 -2.91
CA PHE A 33 -17.94 61.29 -3.75
C PHE A 33 -17.04 60.38 -2.90
N LEU A 34 -16.48 60.89 -1.79
CA LEU A 34 -15.69 60.07 -0.86
C LEU A 34 -16.56 58.98 -0.19
N LYS A 35 -17.81 59.30 0.18
CA LYS A 35 -18.76 58.35 0.77
C LYS A 35 -19.20 57.29 -0.26
N LEU A 36 -19.44 57.68 -1.51
CA LEU A 36 -19.71 56.78 -2.63
C LEU A 36 -18.51 55.86 -2.92
N GLY A 37 -17.29 56.40 -2.92
CA GLY A 37 -16.06 55.63 -3.12
C GLY A 37 -15.83 54.58 -2.03
N ARG A 38 -16.05 54.92 -0.76
CA ARG A 38 -16.01 53.97 0.36
C ARG A 38 -17.10 52.89 0.24
N SER A 39 -18.33 53.26 -0.12
CA SER A 39 -19.43 52.31 -0.29
C SER A 39 -19.17 51.33 -1.43
N ARG A 40 -18.65 51.80 -2.57
CA ARG A 40 -18.27 50.93 -3.71
C ARG A 40 -17.16 49.96 -3.33
N ARG A 41 -16.05 50.43 -2.73
CA ARG A 41 -14.96 49.55 -2.28
C ARG A 41 -15.43 48.52 -1.25
N SER A 42 -16.28 48.91 -0.31
CA SER A 42 -16.85 47.96 0.67
C SER A 42 -17.72 46.90 -0.01
N ARG A 43 -18.48 47.28 -1.03
CA ARG A 43 -19.36 46.37 -1.77
C ARG A 43 -18.57 45.40 -2.66
N GLU A 44 -17.52 45.90 -3.31
CA GLU A 44 -16.59 45.09 -4.10
C GLU A 44 -15.81 44.11 -3.22
N ALA A 45 -15.30 44.56 -2.08
CA ALA A 45 -14.61 43.69 -1.12
C ALA A 45 -15.53 42.60 -0.57
N MET A 46 -16.78 42.94 -0.23
CA MET A 46 -17.77 41.98 0.26
C MET A 46 -18.18 40.97 -0.83
N LYS A 47 -18.31 41.43 -2.08
CA LYS A 47 -18.60 40.57 -3.23
C LYS A 47 -17.44 39.61 -3.51
N LEU A 48 -16.21 40.09 -3.43
CA LEU A 48 -15.00 39.26 -3.58
C LEU A 48 -14.88 38.21 -2.46
N GLN A 49 -15.09 38.59 -1.20
CA GLN A 49 -15.10 37.64 -0.07
C GLN A 49 -16.18 36.57 -0.22
N SER A 50 -17.40 36.96 -0.58
CA SER A 50 -18.50 36.01 -0.83
C SER A 50 -18.18 35.07 -1.98
N THR A 51 -17.60 35.60 -3.08
CA THR A 51 -17.22 34.78 -4.24
C THR A 51 -16.10 33.81 -3.87
N ALA A 52 -15.12 34.23 -3.07
CA ALA A 52 -14.04 33.37 -2.60
C ALA A 52 -14.57 32.20 -1.75
N LEU A 53 -15.50 32.46 -0.84
CA LEU A 53 -16.15 31.43 -0.02
C LEU A 53 -16.97 30.45 -0.87
N GLU A 54 -17.71 30.94 -1.87
CA GLU A 54 -18.49 30.09 -2.78
C GLU A 54 -17.64 29.26 -3.73
N SER A 55 -16.50 29.80 -4.18
CA SER A 55 -15.57 29.10 -5.06
C SER A 55 -14.68 28.07 -4.36
N ALA A 56 -14.65 28.07 -3.03
CA ALA A 56 -13.83 27.14 -2.27
C ALA A 56 -14.22 25.68 -2.56
N ALA A 57 -13.23 24.82 -2.79
CA ALA A 57 -13.46 23.40 -3.03
C ALA A 57 -13.99 22.68 -1.78
N ASN A 58 -13.54 23.13 -0.60
CA ASN A 58 -13.95 22.57 0.68
C ASN A 58 -15.31 23.11 1.13
N GLY A 59 -16.06 22.28 1.85
CA GLY A 59 -17.30 22.70 2.49
C GLY A 59 -17.02 23.71 3.60
N ILE A 60 -17.70 24.84 3.57
CA ILE A 60 -17.60 25.87 4.60
C ILE A 60 -18.96 26.04 5.25
N ALA A 61 -18.98 26.03 6.58
CA ALA A 61 -20.13 26.40 7.38
C ALA A 61 -19.73 27.43 8.44
N ILE A 62 -20.59 28.42 8.67
CA ILE A 62 -20.45 29.38 9.76
C ILE A 62 -21.63 29.19 10.69
N THR A 63 -21.36 29.08 11.99
CA THR A 63 -22.39 29.00 13.02
C THR A 63 -22.34 30.19 13.96
N ASP A 64 -23.45 30.48 14.64
CA ASP A 64 -23.44 31.36 15.81
C ASP A 64 -22.74 30.70 17.01
N SER A 65 -22.65 31.42 18.13
CA SER A 65 -22.05 30.94 19.39
C SER A 65 -22.80 29.77 20.03
N LEU A 66 -24.04 29.49 19.62
CA LEU A 66 -24.85 28.34 20.05
C LEU A 66 -24.76 27.16 19.06
N GLY A 67 -23.95 27.27 18.01
CA GLY A 67 -23.75 26.21 17.02
C GLY A 67 -24.85 26.10 15.98
N ARG A 68 -25.70 27.13 15.82
CA ARG A 68 -26.72 27.18 14.76
C ARG A 68 -26.12 27.73 13.47
N ILE A 69 -26.40 27.07 12.36
CA ILE A 69 -25.84 27.40 11.04
C ILE A 69 -26.40 28.75 10.56
N VAL A 70 -25.50 29.69 10.28
CA VAL A 70 -25.78 31.04 9.76
C VAL A 70 -25.43 31.14 8.28
N TYR A 71 -24.43 30.38 7.82
CA TYR A 71 -24.01 30.34 6.42
C TYR A 71 -23.44 28.98 6.06
N ILE A 72 -23.64 28.58 4.80
CA ILE A 72 -22.93 27.49 4.14
C ILE A 72 -22.59 27.89 2.72
N ASN A 73 -21.48 27.38 2.17
CA ASN A 73 -21.16 27.56 0.75
C ASN A 73 -21.72 26.41 -0.13
N GLY A 74 -21.65 26.57 -1.45
CA GLY A 74 -22.09 25.54 -2.39
C GLY A 74 -21.37 24.19 -2.24
N ALA A 75 -20.08 24.18 -1.85
CA ALA A 75 -19.35 22.94 -1.61
C ALA A 75 -19.91 22.15 -0.42
N PHE A 76 -20.35 22.84 0.64
CA PHE A 76 -21.03 22.20 1.76
C PHE A 76 -22.33 21.52 1.33
N SER A 77 -23.13 22.18 0.48
CA SER A 77 -24.36 21.59 -0.03
C SER A 77 -24.09 20.36 -0.89
N ARG A 78 -23.07 20.40 -1.76
CA ARG A 78 -22.65 19.22 -2.55
C ARG A 78 -22.15 18.08 -1.67
N LEU A 79 -21.38 18.41 -0.63
CA LEU A 79 -20.86 17.44 0.33
C LEU A 79 -22.00 16.77 1.12
N THR A 80 -22.90 17.55 1.69
CA THR A 80 -23.87 17.01 2.66
C THR A 80 -25.20 16.62 2.05
N GLY A 81 -25.48 17.08 0.83
CA GLY A 81 -26.78 16.97 0.16
C GLY A 81 -27.84 17.94 0.70
N TYR A 82 -27.53 18.74 1.71
CA TYR A 82 -28.45 19.72 2.27
C TYR A 82 -28.38 21.07 1.53
N ALA A 83 -29.52 21.53 1.04
CA ALA A 83 -29.67 22.91 0.56
C ALA A 83 -29.63 23.89 1.74
N ALA A 84 -29.04 25.08 1.53
CA ALA A 84 -28.89 26.11 2.55
C ALA A 84 -30.22 26.44 3.24
N GLN A 85 -31.29 26.64 2.45
CA GLN A 85 -32.61 27.00 2.94
C GLN A 85 -33.20 25.96 3.89
N ALA A 86 -32.80 24.69 3.78
CA ALA A 86 -33.32 23.61 4.61
C ALA A 86 -32.60 23.48 5.97
N ILE A 87 -31.42 24.10 6.14
CA ILE A 87 -30.56 23.89 7.30
C ILE A 87 -30.14 25.16 8.03
N LEU A 88 -30.33 26.35 7.44
CA LEU A 88 -30.11 27.61 8.15
C LEU A 88 -30.92 27.63 9.46
N GLY A 89 -30.28 28.07 10.55
CA GLY A 89 -30.83 28.08 11.90
C GLY A 89 -30.82 26.74 12.64
N LYS A 90 -30.55 25.61 11.96
CA LYS A 90 -30.39 24.30 12.61
C LYS A 90 -28.98 24.12 13.16
N THR A 91 -28.82 23.18 14.08
CA THR A 91 -27.51 22.81 14.64
C THR A 91 -26.78 21.79 13.78
N MET A 92 -25.45 21.79 13.85
CA MET A 92 -24.60 20.87 13.08
C MET A 92 -24.81 19.38 13.42
N SER A 93 -25.53 19.09 14.50
CA SER A 93 -25.93 17.73 14.90
C SER A 93 -26.79 17.01 13.86
N ILE A 94 -27.38 17.71 12.90
CA ILE A 94 -28.10 17.09 11.78
C ILE A 94 -27.22 16.13 10.95
N LEU A 95 -25.91 16.35 10.92
CA LEU A 95 -24.95 15.49 10.21
C LEU A 95 -24.47 14.29 11.04
N LYS A 96 -24.86 14.19 12.33
CA LYS A 96 -24.30 13.22 13.25
C LYS A 96 -24.63 11.79 12.82
N SER A 97 -23.60 10.97 12.60
CA SER A 97 -23.76 9.55 12.22
C SER A 97 -24.09 8.63 13.39
N GLY A 98 -23.59 8.97 14.59
CA GLY A 98 -23.57 8.10 15.77
C GLY A 98 -22.24 7.37 16.01
N ALA A 99 -21.27 7.44 15.08
CA ALA A 99 -19.99 6.73 15.21
C ALA A 99 -19.10 7.28 16.33
N GLN A 100 -19.14 8.60 16.58
CA GLN A 100 -18.39 9.24 17.66
C GLN A 100 -19.23 9.30 18.95
N GLY A 101 -18.60 8.94 20.07
CA GLY A 101 -19.21 9.00 21.40
C GLY A 101 -19.32 10.43 21.96
N GLN A 102 -20.05 10.57 23.08
CA GLN A 102 -20.28 11.87 23.72
C GLN A 102 -18.99 12.57 24.17
N ALA A 103 -18.02 11.82 24.71
CA ALA A 103 -16.74 12.36 25.16
C ALA A 103 -15.96 13.08 24.04
N PHE A 104 -16.03 12.56 22.81
CA PHE A 104 -15.41 13.17 21.64
C PHE A 104 -15.97 14.57 21.36
N TYR A 105 -17.30 14.69 21.29
CA TYR A 105 -17.96 15.97 21.05
C TYR A 105 -17.73 16.96 22.20
N GLN A 106 -17.68 16.47 23.44
CA GLN A 106 -17.36 17.31 24.59
C GLN A 106 -15.95 17.89 24.49
N GLY A 107 -14.96 17.08 24.10
CA GLY A 107 -13.58 17.53 23.86
C GLY A 107 -13.50 18.59 22.76
N MET A 108 -14.23 18.38 21.65
CA MET A 108 -14.36 19.36 20.57
C MET A 108 -14.92 20.69 21.06
N TRP A 109 -16.07 20.67 21.74
CA TRP A 109 -16.73 21.88 22.26
C TRP A 109 -15.85 22.61 23.28
N ASN A 110 -15.25 21.89 24.23
CA ASN A 110 -14.33 22.47 25.21
C ASN A 110 -13.14 23.18 24.53
N THR A 111 -12.63 22.63 23.43
CA THR A 111 -11.51 23.22 22.67
C THR A 111 -11.93 24.54 22.02
N ILE A 112 -13.03 24.54 21.27
CA ILE A 112 -13.45 25.73 20.51
C ILE A 112 -14.00 26.83 21.41
N LEU A 113 -14.68 26.48 22.50
CA LEU A 113 -15.16 27.45 23.50
C LEU A 113 -14.01 28.06 24.33
N ALA A 114 -12.89 27.35 24.47
CA ALA A 114 -11.67 27.91 25.04
C ALA A 114 -10.91 28.83 24.06
N GLY A 115 -11.46 29.12 22.88
CA GLY A 115 -10.84 29.98 21.88
C GLY A 115 -9.74 29.31 21.05
N LYS A 116 -9.61 27.98 21.14
CA LYS A 116 -8.60 27.22 20.39
C LYS A 116 -9.20 26.64 19.11
N VAL A 117 -8.35 26.47 18.10
CA VAL A 117 -8.72 25.77 16.86
C VAL A 117 -8.83 24.28 17.15
N TRP A 118 -9.93 23.67 16.73
CA TRP A 118 -10.10 22.22 16.78
C TRP A 118 -9.86 21.64 15.40
N ARG A 119 -9.16 20.50 15.33
CA ARG A 119 -8.95 19.71 14.12
C ARG A 119 -9.22 18.25 14.44
N GLY A 120 -9.90 17.56 13.54
CA GLY A 120 -10.13 16.14 13.68
C GLY A 120 -10.99 15.56 12.58
N GLU A 121 -11.10 14.23 12.63
CA GLU A 121 -11.88 13.45 11.68
C GLU A 121 -13.19 13.01 12.31
N ILE A 122 -14.27 13.08 11.53
CA ILE A 122 -15.61 12.70 11.95
C ILE A 122 -16.26 11.86 10.84
N VAL A 123 -16.99 10.83 11.24
CA VAL A 123 -17.88 10.10 10.36
C VAL A 123 -19.23 10.79 10.46
N ASN A 124 -19.70 11.38 9.37
CA ASN A 124 -20.97 12.06 9.31
C ASN A 124 -21.93 11.35 8.36
N ARG A 125 -23.18 11.79 8.39
CA ARG A 125 -24.28 11.27 7.59
C ARG A 125 -24.78 12.36 6.65
N ARG A 126 -24.91 12.04 5.36
CA ARG A 126 -25.51 12.93 4.35
C ARG A 126 -27.04 12.90 4.48
N CYS A 127 -27.72 13.80 3.77
CA CYS A 127 -29.18 13.89 3.81
C CYS A 127 -29.89 12.61 3.33
N ASP A 128 -29.26 11.83 2.45
CA ASP A 128 -29.76 10.55 1.92
C ASP A 128 -29.51 9.36 2.87
N GLY A 129 -28.85 9.61 4.01
CA GLY A 129 -28.51 8.59 5.00
C GLY A 129 -27.15 7.93 4.82
N SER A 130 -26.44 8.16 3.71
CA SER A 130 -25.10 7.63 3.45
C SER A 130 -24.06 8.18 4.43
N LEU A 131 -23.11 7.33 4.82
CA LEU A 131 -22.02 7.71 5.71
C LEU A 131 -20.81 8.19 4.91
N TYR A 132 -20.09 9.18 5.44
CA TYR A 132 -18.86 9.70 4.86
C TYR A 132 -17.86 10.08 5.94
N ASN A 133 -16.57 9.96 5.61
CA ASN A 133 -15.46 10.43 6.44
C ASN A 133 -15.15 11.88 6.10
N GLU A 134 -15.11 12.73 7.12
CA GLU A 134 -14.87 14.16 7.00
C GLU A 134 -13.65 14.55 7.84
N GLU A 135 -12.67 15.19 7.22
CA GLU A 135 -11.67 15.96 7.95
C GLU A 135 -12.22 17.38 8.16
N MET A 136 -12.21 17.84 9.41
CA MET A 136 -12.81 19.12 9.78
C MET A 136 -11.88 19.96 10.65
N THR A 137 -11.81 21.25 10.32
CA THR A 137 -11.19 22.28 11.15
C THR A 137 -12.25 23.27 11.61
N ILE A 138 -12.35 23.51 12.92
CA ILE A 138 -13.25 24.52 13.50
C ILE A 138 -12.43 25.64 14.12
N THR A 139 -12.66 26.86 13.66
CA THR A 139 -11.98 28.07 14.14
C THR A 139 -12.98 29.01 14.83
N PRO A 140 -12.78 29.38 16.11
CA PRO A 140 -13.60 30.39 16.76
C PRO A 140 -13.30 31.78 16.21
N VAL A 141 -14.34 32.59 16.04
CA VAL A 141 -14.26 33.99 15.60
C VAL A 141 -14.69 34.90 16.73
N TYR A 142 -13.89 35.94 16.97
CA TYR A 142 -14.11 36.90 18.04
C TYR A 142 -14.89 38.11 17.54
N GLY A 143 -15.87 38.54 18.34
CA GLY A 143 -16.54 39.82 18.19
C GLY A 143 -15.74 41.00 18.75
N LYS A 144 -16.35 42.19 18.73
CA LYS A 144 -15.73 43.45 19.18
C LYS A 144 -15.26 43.44 20.64
N ASN A 145 -15.85 42.60 21.48
CA ASN A 145 -15.55 42.51 22.92
C ASN A 145 -14.60 41.35 23.30
N ARG A 146 -13.91 40.74 22.33
CA ARG A 146 -13.11 39.49 22.52
C ARG A 146 -13.92 38.29 23.00
N GLU A 147 -15.24 38.33 22.85
CA GLU A 147 -16.13 37.18 23.05
C GLU A 147 -16.24 36.38 21.74
N ILE A 148 -16.31 35.05 21.83
CA ILE A 148 -16.52 34.19 20.67
C ILE A 148 -17.97 34.37 20.20
N ASN A 149 -18.15 34.84 18.97
CA ASN A 149 -19.48 35.11 18.41
C ASN A 149 -19.90 34.11 17.33
N HIS A 150 -18.93 33.49 16.64
CA HIS A 150 -19.18 32.53 15.57
C HIS A 150 -18.11 31.44 15.57
N PHE A 151 -18.41 30.35 14.89
CA PHE A 151 -17.44 29.32 14.54
C PHE A 151 -17.43 29.14 13.02
N ILE A 152 -16.24 29.04 12.44
CA ILE A 152 -16.06 28.68 11.02
C ILE A 152 -15.58 27.23 10.98
N ALA A 153 -16.37 26.37 10.35
CA ALA A 153 -16.02 24.98 10.08
C ALA A 153 -15.64 24.82 8.59
N ILE A 154 -14.43 24.34 8.34
CA ILE A 154 -13.95 23.94 7.02
C ILE A 154 -13.89 22.42 6.97
N LYS A 155 -14.40 21.85 5.90
CA LYS A 155 -14.77 20.43 5.79
C LYS A 155 -14.29 19.85 4.48
N GLN A 156 -13.64 18.70 4.55
CA GLN A 156 -13.16 17.97 3.37
C GLN A 156 -13.64 16.52 3.44
N ASP A 157 -14.24 16.05 2.35
CA ASP A 157 -14.54 14.63 2.20
C ASP A 157 -13.22 13.88 1.97
N VAL A 158 -12.93 12.93 2.85
CA VAL A 158 -11.75 12.07 2.73
C VAL A 158 -12.16 10.60 2.54
N THR A 159 -13.42 10.34 2.21
CA THR A 159 -13.97 8.98 2.09
C THR A 159 -13.27 8.17 1.01
N GLU A 160 -13.15 8.69 -0.21
CA GLU A 160 -12.51 7.97 -1.31
C GLU A 160 -11.02 7.74 -1.05
N ARG A 161 -10.33 8.78 -0.56
CA ARG A 161 -8.92 8.69 -0.17
C ARG A 161 -8.72 7.58 0.87
N LYS A 162 -9.53 7.54 1.92
CA LYS A 162 -9.44 6.50 2.95
C LYS A 162 -9.76 5.11 2.42
N ARG A 163 -10.81 4.97 1.60
CA ARG A 163 -11.13 3.67 0.96
C ARG A 163 -9.96 3.18 0.11
N PHE A 164 -9.30 4.07 -0.61
CA PHE A 164 -8.15 3.74 -1.42
C PHE A 164 -6.95 3.35 -0.56
N GLU A 165 -6.65 4.10 0.51
CA GLU A 165 -5.60 3.77 1.48
C GLU A 165 -5.86 2.41 2.16
N GLU A 166 -7.08 2.14 2.61
CA GLU A 166 -7.51 0.86 3.19
C GLU A 166 -7.38 -0.28 2.18
N HIS A 167 -7.78 -0.06 0.93
CA HIS A 167 -7.65 -1.05 -0.14
C HIS A 167 -6.18 -1.35 -0.47
N LEU A 168 -5.34 -0.33 -0.56
CA LEU A 168 -3.89 -0.50 -0.74
C LEU A 168 -3.27 -1.29 0.42
N GLN A 169 -3.66 -0.98 1.66
CA GLN A 169 -3.20 -1.71 2.83
C GLN A 169 -3.66 -3.17 2.82
N TYR A 170 -4.87 -3.42 2.33
CA TYR A 170 -5.39 -4.77 2.14
C TYR A 170 -4.58 -5.55 1.11
N LEU A 171 -4.34 -4.98 -0.08
CA LEU A 171 -3.53 -5.58 -1.14
C LEU A 171 -2.08 -5.83 -0.70
N ALA A 172 -1.51 -4.94 0.11
CA ALA A 172 -0.17 -5.11 0.66
C ALA A 172 -0.06 -6.32 1.60
N THR A 173 -1.18 -6.82 2.14
CA THR A 173 -1.20 -7.87 3.17
C THR A 173 -1.93 -9.15 2.76
N HIS A 174 -2.63 -9.16 1.63
CA HIS A 174 -3.45 -10.28 1.17
C HIS A 174 -3.14 -10.67 -0.28
N ASP A 175 -3.30 -11.95 -0.60
CA ASP A 175 -3.21 -12.50 -1.95
C ASP A 175 -4.48 -12.17 -2.74
N SER A 176 -4.33 -11.61 -3.94
CA SER A 176 -5.46 -11.12 -4.73
C SER A 176 -6.35 -12.22 -5.29
N LEU A 177 -5.84 -13.44 -5.44
CA LEU A 177 -6.62 -14.56 -5.98
C LEU A 177 -7.42 -15.27 -4.89
N THR A 178 -6.76 -15.63 -3.79
CA THR A 178 -7.32 -16.48 -2.73
C THR A 178 -7.89 -15.68 -1.56
N ASN A 179 -7.62 -14.37 -1.51
CA ASN A 179 -8.11 -13.43 -0.49
C ASN A 179 -7.68 -13.79 0.96
N ILE A 180 -6.67 -14.65 1.09
CA ILE A 180 -5.99 -14.96 2.36
C ILE A 180 -4.73 -14.09 2.47
N PRO A 181 -4.16 -13.95 3.68
CA PRO A 181 -2.89 -13.28 3.88
C PRO A 181 -1.77 -13.69 2.90
N ASN A 182 -0.94 -12.73 2.51
CA ASN A 182 0.22 -12.97 1.65
C ASN A 182 1.48 -13.28 2.47
N ARG A 183 2.60 -13.54 1.77
CA ARG A 183 3.92 -13.76 2.39
C ARG A 183 4.31 -12.63 3.35
N TYR A 184 4.10 -11.37 2.97
CA TYR A 184 4.49 -10.22 3.79
C TYR A 184 3.78 -10.24 5.15
N TYR A 185 2.46 -10.46 5.15
CA TYR A 185 1.69 -10.53 6.40
C TYR A 185 2.10 -11.72 7.26
N LEU A 186 2.34 -12.89 6.67
CA LEU A 186 2.85 -14.06 7.39
C LEU A 186 4.17 -13.76 8.11
N GLU A 187 5.14 -13.13 7.44
CA GLU A 187 6.43 -12.80 8.04
C GLU A 187 6.27 -11.87 9.26
N GLU A 188 5.37 -10.89 9.19
CA GLU A 188 5.06 -9.98 10.30
C GLU A 188 4.43 -10.70 11.50
N VAL A 189 3.49 -11.61 11.25
CA VAL A 189 2.87 -12.42 12.32
C VAL A 189 3.88 -13.41 12.90
N LEU A 190 4.72 -14.03 12.06
CA LEU A 190 5.75 -14.98 12.48
C LEU A 190 6.78 -14.31 13.40
N LYS A 191 7.23 -13.09 13.09
CA LYS A 191 8.10 -12.30 14.00
C LYS A 191 7.50 -12.14 15.39
N ARG A 192 6.19 -11.87 15.46
CA ARG A 192 5.45 -11.75 16.73
C ARG A 192 5.32 -13.11 17.42
N ALA A 193 5.07 -14.18 16.68
CA ALA A 193 4.99 -15.54 17.22
C ALA A 193 6.32 -15.98 17.84
N VAL A 194 7.47 -15.71 17.20
CA VAL A 194 8.80 -15.94 17.78
C VAL A 194 8.97 -15.20 19.11
N ALA A 195 8.54 -13.93 19.19
CA ALA A 195 8.59 -13.15 20.43
C ALA A 195 7.65 -13.70 21.53
N LYS A 196 6.48 -14.24 21.17
CA LYS A 196 5.57 -14.93 22.09
C LYS A 196 6.17 -16.26 22.58
N ALA A 197 6.82 -17.01 21.70
CA ALA A 197 7.41 -18.32 22.01
C ALA A 197 8.52 -18.22 23.05
N ARG A 198 9.35 -17.17 22.99
CA ARG A 198 10.33 -16.85 24.05
C ARG A 198 9.72 -16.65 25.45
N ARG A 199 8.41 -16.42 25.53
CA ARG A 199 7.64 -16.30 26.79
C ARG A 199 6.86 -17.57 27.13
N GLY A 200 7.18 -18.71 26.51
CA GLY A 200 6.60 -20.02 26.80
C GLY A 200 5.38 -20.41 25.98
N LYS A 201 5.03 -19.67 24.91
CA LYS A 201 3.92 -20.02 24.01
C LYS A 201 4.43 -20.55 22.67
N SER A 202 4.71 -21.85 22.60
CA SER A 202 5.14 -22.50 21.36
C SER A 202 4.07 -22.43 20.28
N SER A 203 4.51 -22.33 19.03
CA SER A 203 3.67 -22.35 17.83
C SER A 203 4.31 -23.28 16.80
N ALA A 204 3.65 -23.57 15.68
CA ALA A 204 4.24 -24.35 14.59
C ALA A 204 4.03 -23.65 13.25
N LEU A 205 5.07 -23.66 12.41
CA LEU A 205 5.02 -23.20 11.03
C LEU A 205 4.96 -24.42 10.11
N ILE A 206 4.00 -24.43 9.20
CA ILE A 206 3.80 -25.49 8.21
C ILE A 206 3.86 -24.86 6.82
N PHE A 207 4.75 -25.34 5.97
CA PHE A 207 4.77 -25.04 4.54
C PHE A 207 4.08 -26.17 3.79
N ILE A 208 3.27 -25.84 2.79
CA ILE A 208 2.48 -26.77 2.00
C ILE A 208 2.62 -26.40 0.53
N ASP A 209 2.75 -27.42 -0.32
CA ASP A 209 2.77 -27.26 -1.78
C ASP A 209 1.78 -28.23 -2.42
N LEU A 210 1.08 -27.78 -3.46
CA LEU A 210 0.23 -28.64 -4.28
C LEU A 210 1.08 -29.47 -5.24
N ASP A 211 1.05 -30.78 -5.05
CA ASP A 211 1.73 -31.69 -5.95
C ASP A 211 1.09 -31.62 -7.35
N ASN A 212 1.94 -31.61 -8.38
CA ASN A 212 1.53 -31.61 -9.79
C ASN A 212 0.67 -30.41 -10.24
N PHE A 213 0.66 -29.30 -9.51
CA PHE A 213 -0.09 -28.09 -9.89
C PHE A 213 0.24 -27.60 -11.31
N LYS A 214 1.52 -27.64 -11.69
CA LYS A 214 1.96 -27.27 -13.05
C LYS A 214 1.28 -28.14 -14.12
N LEU A 215 1.11 -29.43 -13.88
CA LEU A 215 0.47 -30.33 -14.83
C LEU A 215 -1.01 -29.96 -15.05
N VAL A 216 -1.70 -29.52 -14.00
CA VAL A 216 -3.08 -29.01 -14.09
C VAL A 216 -3.13 -27.77 -14.97
N ASN A 217 -2.25 -26.79 -14.74
CA ASN A 217 -2.17 -25.59 -15.56
C ASN A 217 -1.85 -25.90 -17.03
N ASP A 218 -0.87 -26.76 -17.27
CA ASP A 218 -0.41 -27.11 -18.62
C ASP A 218 -1.49 -27.88 -19.41
N THR A 219 -2.36 -28.62 -18.73
CA THR A 219 -3.39 -29.45 -19.37
C THR A 219 -4.77 -28.78 -19.45
N MET A 220 -5.17 -28.05 -18.41
CA MET A 220 -6.53 -27.49 -18.26
C MET A 220 -6.55 -25.96 -18.33
N GLY A 221 -5.38 -25.31 -18.44
CA GLY A 221 -5.24 -23.86 -18.47
C GLY A 221 -5.22 -23.22 -17.08
N HIS A 222 -4.78 -21.96 -17.04
CA HIS A 222 -4.58 -21.22 -15.80
C HIS A 222 -5.86 -20.99 -15.00
N ALA A 223 -7.02 -20.82 -15.65
CA ALA A 223 -8.29 -20.64 -14.95
C ALA A 223 -8.64 -21.86 -14.05
N ALA A 224 -8.33 -23.07 -14.51
CA ALA A 224 -8.54 -24.28 -13.71
C ALA A 224 -7.55 -24.35 -12.53
N GLY A 225 -6.31 -23.91 -12.73
CA GLY A 225 -5.34 -23.76 -11.65
C GLY A 225 -5.77 -22.73 -10.60
N ASP A 226 -6.35 -21.61 -11.04
CA ASP A 226 -6.85 -20.57 -10.14
C ASP A 226 -8.00 -21.08 -9.28
N GLU A 227 -8.97 -21.80 -9.87
CA GLU A 227 -10.06 -22.45 -9.13
C GLU A 227 -9.56 -23.50 -8.14
N LEU A 228 -8.53 -24.25 -8.53
CA LEU A 228 -7.85 -25.22 -7.67
C LEU A 228 -7.23 -24.54 -6.44
N LEU A 229 -6.52 -23.42 -6.63
CA LEU A 229 -5.91 -22.65 -5.55
C LEU A 229 -6.95 -22.06 -4.59
N ILE A 230 -8.05 -21.52 -5.11
CA ILE A 230 -9.16 -20.99 -4.30
C ILE A 230 -9.80 -22.12 -3.48
N SER A 231 -10.03 -23.28 -4.09
CA SER A 231 -10.62 -24.43 -3.41
C SER A 231 -9.70 -24.98 -2.33
N MET A 232 -8.40 -25.05 -2.60
CA MET A 232 -7.40 -25.43 -1.61
C MET A 232 -7.42 -24.48 -0.41
N ALA A 233 -7.39 -23.17 -0.65
CA ALA A 233 -7.44 -22.18 0.42
C ALA A 233 -8.68 -22.37 1.31
N ASN A 234 -9.85 -22.62 0.71
CA ASN A 234 -11.08 -22.89 1.45
C ASN A 234 -11.03 -24.19 2.26
N ILE A 235 -10.50 -25.27 1.69
CA ILE A 235 -10.35 -26.57 2.38
C ILE A 235 -9.43 -26.43 3.57
N ILE A 236 -8.27 -25.77 3.41
CA ILE A 236 -7.35 -25.54 4.51
C ILE A 236 -8.06 -24.69 5.58
N LYS A 237 -8.64 -23.55 5.20
CA LYS A 237 -9.30 -22.63 6.13
C LYS A 237 -10.39 -23.29 6.96
N ASN A 238 -11.22 -24.14 6.36
CA ASN A 238 -12.29 -24.87 7.05
C ASN A 238 -11.78 -25.94 8.04
N ASN A 239 -10.50 -26.30 7.94
CA ASN A 239 -9.85 -27.27 8.83
C ASN A 239 -9.01 -26.65 9.93
N LEU A 240 -8.85 -25.32 9.92
CA LEU A 240 -8.09 -24.52 10.89
C LEU A 240 -9.01 -23.83 11.90
N ARG A 241 -8.44 -23.39 13.02
CA ARG A 241 -9.15 -22.59 14.04
C ARG A 241 -9.09 -21.11 13.70
N GLU A 242 -9.90 -20.31 14.38
CA GLU A 242 -9.92 -18.85 14.18
C GLU A 242 -8.59 -18.19 14.58
N GLU A 243 -7.88 -18.75 15.57
CA GLU A 243 -6.56 -18.30 15.98
C GLU A 243 -5.40 -18.67 15.02
N ASP A 244 -5.62 -19.61 14.09
CA ASP A 244 -4.60 -20.07 13.16
C ASP A 244 -4.53 -19.15 11.92
N LEU A 245 -3.32 -18.95 11.40
CA LEU A 245 -3.11 -18.12 10.21
C LEU A 245 -2.84 -19.01 8.99
N LEU A 246 -3.61 -18.83 7.93
CA LEU A 246 -3.34 -19.35 6.59
C LEU A 246 -2.85 -18.22 5.69
N ALA A 247 -1.74 -18.43 5.00
CA ALA A 247 -1.18 -17.50 4.03
C ALA A 247 -0.79 -18.21 2.72
N ARG A 248 -0.79 -17.46 1.62
CA ARG A 248 -0.22 -17.91 0.34
C ARG A 248 1.12 -17.24 0.11
N LEU A 249 2.14 -18.04 -0.21
CA LEU A 249 3.49 -17.54 -0.45
C LEU A 249 3.69 -17.11 -1.91
N GLY A 250 2.97 -17.75 -2.82
CA GLY A 250 3.02 -17.52 -4.25
C GLY A 250 2.90 -18.84 -5.02
N GLY A 251 2.44 -18.80 -6.28
CA GLY A 251 2.26 -20.02 -7.08
C GLY A 251 1.35 -21.05 -6.39
N ASP A 252 1.88 -22.24 -6.18
CA ASP A 252 1.28 -23.41 -5.51
C ASP A 252 1.62 -23.55 -4.02
N GLU A 253 2.29 -22.55 -3.43
CA GLU A 253 2.81 -22.61 -2.07
C GLU A 253 1.91 -21.90 -1.06
N PHE A 254 1.59 -22.59 0.03
CA PHE A 254 0.83 -22.11 1.17
C PHE A 254 1.66 -22.26 2.45
N ALA A 255 1.38 -21.42 3.43
CA ALA A 255 1.96 -21.50 4.76
C ALA A 255 0.89 -21.36 5.83
N ILE A 256 1.05 -22.10 6.92
CA ILE A 256 0.15 -22.10 8.06
C ILE A 256 0.97 -21.85 9.32
N LEU A 257 0.51 -20.91 10.13
CA LEU A 257 1.05 -20.69 11.48
C LEU A 257 -0.02 -21.09 12.50
N LEU A 258 0.27 -22.16 13.23
CA LEU A 258 -0.57 -22.67 14.32
C LEU A 258 -0.08 -22.06 15.63
N GLU A 259 -0.92 -21.27 16.31
CA GLU A 259 -0.55 -20.65 17.58
C GLU A 259 -0.86 -21.59 18.77
N GLY A 260 0.06 -21.67 19.74
CA GLY A 260 -0.19 -22.36 21.00
C GLY A 260 -0.25 -23.88 20.91
N VAL A 261 0.44 -24.47 19.94
CA VAL A 261 0.47 -25.93 19.71
C VAL A 261 1.79 -26.56 20.11
N ASN A 262 1.74 -27.84 20.49
CA ASN A 262 2.91 -28.70 20.60
C ASN A 262 3.13 -29.50 19.30
N THR A 263 4.23 -30.26 19.26
CA THR A 263 4.63 -31.05 18.08
C THR A 263 3.56 -32.05 17.63
N ASP A 264 2.97 -32.81 18.55
CA ASP A 264 1.97 -33.83 18.21
C ASP A 264 0.69 -33.20 17.65
N GLN A 265 0.27 -32.06 18.20
CA GLN A 265 -0.85 -31.28 17.70
C GLN A 265 -0.57 -30.74 16.30
N ALA A 266 0.62 -30.20 16.06
CA ALA A 266 1.02 -29.69 14.75
C ALA A 266 1.01 -30.81 13.68
N LEU A 267 1.60 -31.97 14.00
CA LEU A 267 1.59 -33.15 13.13
C LEU A 267 0.17 -33.65 12.84
N ALA A 268 -0.69 -33.70 13.86
CA ALA A 268 -2.08 -34.12 13.70
C ALA A 268 -2.86 -33.19 12.76
N VAL A 269 -2.66 -31.87 12.89
CA VAL A 269 -3.29 -30.88 12.00
C VAL A 269 -2.76 -31.02 10.56
N ALA A 270 -1.45 -31.15 10.38
CA ALA A 270 -0.86 -31.29 9.05
C ALA A 270 -1.33 -32.57 8.34
N GLU A 271 -1.37 -33.70 9.03
CA GLU A 271 -1.85 -34.97 8.45
C GLU A 271 -3.36 -34.94 8.19
N LYS A 272 -4.15 -34.26 9.04
CA LYS A 272 -5.56 -34.00 8.78
C LYS A 272 -5.75 -33.20 7.48
N LEU A 273 -4.96 -32.14 7.27
CA LEU A 273 -4.98 -31.35 6.05
C LEU A 273 -4.58 -32.16 4.82
N ARG A 274 -3.52 -32.97 4.91
CA ARG A 274 -3.07 -33.84 3.83
C ARG A 274 -4.19 -34.79 3.38
N ARG A 275 -4.84 -35.46 4.33
CA ARG A 275 -5.95 -36.38 4.05
C ARG A 275 -7.18 -35.67 3.50
N ALA A 276 -7.49 -34.46 3.97
CA ALA A 276 -8.63 -33.69 3.47
C ALA A 276 -8.49 -33.34 1.98
N VAL A 277 -7.25 -33.24 1.49
CA VAL A 277 -6.94 -32.98 0.08
C VAL A 277 -6.87 -34.27 -0.74
N ASP A 278 -6.22 -35.32 -0.19
CA ASP A 278 -6.03 -36.63 -0.82
C ASP A 278 -7.35 -37.40 -1.03
N HIS A 279 -8.35 -37.17 -0.18
CA HIS A 279 -9.62 -37.90 -0.20
C HIS A 279 -10.70 -37.19 -1.04
N ASP A 280 -10.64 -37.32 -2.37
CA ASP A 280 -11.74 -37.15 -3.36
C ASP A 280 -12.62 -35.87 -3.34
N ALA A 281 -12.36 -34.91 -2.45
CA ALA A 281 -13.17 -33.71 -2.28
C ALA A 281 -12.88 -32.65 -3.36
N LEU A 282 -11.65 -32.60 -3.85
CA LEU A 282 -11.18 -31.62 -4.84
C LEU A 282 -11.45 -32.07 -6.28
N SER A 283 -11.23 -33.35 -6.60
CA SER A 283 -11.49 -33.95 -7.92
C SER A 283 -12.97 -33.88 -8.30
N SER A 284 -13.86 -34.19 -7.35
CA SER A 284 -15.31 -34.20 -7.54
C SER A 284 -15.94 -32.79 -7.63
N THR A 285 -15.44 -31.84 -6.85
CA THR A 285 -15.99 -30.46 -6.80
C THR A 285 -15.59 -29.62 -8.01
N LEU A 286 -14.38 -29.80 -8.54
CA LEU A 286 -13.83 -28.96 -9.61
C LEU A 286 -13.98 -29.54 -11.02
N ARG A 287 -14.61 -30.71 -11.19
CA ARG A 287 -14.64 -31.44 -12.47
C ARG A 287 -13.22 -31.69 -13.05
N ILE A 288 -12.20 -31.68 -12.21
CA ILE A 288 -10.83 -32.03 -12.56
C ILE A 288 -10.76 -33.56 -12.55
N THR A 289 -11.14 -34.16 -13.67
CA THR A 289 -11.12 -35.61 -13.85
C THR A 289 -9.75 -36.07 -14.37
N GLY A 290 -9.20 -37.12 -13.76
CA GLY A 290 -7.96 -37.75 -14.22
C GLY A 290 -6.65 -37.24 -13.58
N PHE A 291 -6.73 -36.35 -12.58
CA PHE A 291 -5.57 -35.91 -11.79
C PHE A 291 -5.71 -36.34 -10.32
N ASN A 292 -4.67 -36.98 -9.78
CA ASN A 292 -4.53 -37.12 -8.33
C ASN A 292 -3.91 -35.83 -7.77
N ILE A 293 -4.73 -35.07 -7.05
CA ILE A 293 -4.31 -33.86 -6.34
C ILE A 293 -3.90 -34.28 -4.93
N SER A 294 -2.67 -33.96 -4.56
CA SER A 294 -2.14 -34.20 -3.21
C SER A 294 -1.33 -33.00 -2.75
N ILE A 295 -0.94 -33.01 -1.47
CA ILE A 295 -0.03 -32.03 -0.92
C ILE A 295 1.19 -32.65 -0.27
N SER A 296 2.30 -31.97 -0.44
CA SER A 296 3.53 -32.18 0.33
C SER A 296 3.65 -31.07 1.37
N GLY A 297 4.10 -31.40 2.58
CA GLY A 297 4.20 -30.43 3.67
C GLY A 297 5.47 -30.57 4.52
N GLY A 298 5.98 -29.43 4.97
CA GLY A 298 7.13 -29.31 5.88
C GLY A 298 6.73 -28.59 7.17
N ILE A 299 7.07 -29.13 8.34
CA ILE A 299 6.73 -28.55 9.64
C ILE A 299 8.00 -28.19 10.43
N VAL A 300 7.99 -27.01 11.05
CA VAL A 300 9.00 -26.57 12.02
C VAL A 300 8.33 -25.95 13.26
N MET A 301 8.84 -26.27 14.45
CA MET A 301 8.37 -25.64 15.69
C MET A 301 8.91 -24.22 15.85
N VAL A 302 8.04 -23.31 16.26
CA VAL A 302 8.35 -21.94 16.65
C VAL A 302 8.42 -21.89 18.18
N ASP A 303 9.62 -22.14 18.72
CA ASP A 303 9.90 -22.20 20.16
C ASP A 303 10.66 -20.96 20.68
N GLY A 304 11.03 -20.05 19.78
CA GLY A 304 11.74 -18.81 20.10
C GLY A 304 13.27 -18.92 20.14
N THR A 305 13.82 -20.10 19.84
CA THR A 305 15.28 -20.35 19.81
C THR A 305 15.96 -19.76 18.58
N ILE A 306 15.28 -19.79 17.43
CA ILE A 306 15.74 -19.26 16.15
C ILE A 306 14.84 -18.14 15.65
N ASP A 307 15.34 -17.32 14.73
CA ASP A 307 14.58 -16.21 14.16
C ASP A 307 13.63 -16.68 13.04
N HIS A 308 12.74 -15.76 12.62
CA HIS A 308 11.77 -15.99 11.55
C HIS A 308 12.42 -16.36 10.20
N ILE A 309 13.60 -15.83 9.87
CA ILE A 309 14.29 -16.11 8.60
C ILE A 309 14.73 -17.57 8.57
N LYS A 310 15.33 -18.04 9.66
CA LYS A 310 15.73 -19.43 9.82
C LYS A 310 14.53 -20.38 9.80
N LEU A 311 13.44 -20.02 10.48
CA LEU A 311 12.20 -20.82 10.51
C LEU A 311 11.61 -21.02 9.11
N LEU A 312 11.53 -19.95 8.30
CA LEU A 312 11.06 -20.05 6.91
C LEU A 312 11.96 -20.96 6.08
N SER A 313 13.29 -20.83 6.22
CA SER A 313 14.25 -21.66 5.50
C SER A 313 14.19 -23.14 5.92
N ASP A 314 13.98 -23.42 7.20
CA ASP A 314 13.88 -24.80 7.70
C ASP A 314 12.54 -25.44 7.28
N ALA A 315 11.45 -24.66 7.23
CA ALA A 315 10.16 -25.14 6.73
C ALA A 315 10.21 -25.46 5.23
N ASP A 316 10.90 -24.63 4.43
CA ASP A 316 11.16 -24.90 3.02
C ASP A 316 12.01 -26.16 2.81
N THR A 317 13.05 -26.34 3.65
CA THR A 317 13.88 -27.56 3.63
C THR A 317 13.05 -28.80 3.95
N ALA A 318 12.16 -28.74 4.95
CA ALA A 318 11.27 -29.84 5.29
C ALA A 318 10.31 -30.17 4.14
N LEU A 319 9.72 -29.15 3.50
CA LEU A 319 8.84 -29.30 2.36
C LEU A 319 9.56 -29.94 1.16
N TYR A 320 10.78 -29.50 0.88
CA TYR A 320 11.60 -30.09 -0.19
C TYR A 320 11.86 -31.58 0.07
N SER A 321 12.25 -31.95 1.29
CA SER A 321 12.43 -33.35 1.69
C SER A 321 11.15 -34.17 1.53
N ALA A 322 9.97 -33.59 1.78
CA ALA A 322 8.69 -34.26 1.55
C ALA A 322 8.48 -34.58 0.06
N LYS A 323 8.83 -33.65 -0.84
CA LYS A 323 8.71 -33.86 -2.29
C LYS A 323 9.66 -34.94 -2.79
N GLU A 324 10.93 -34.89 -2.39
CA GLU A 324 11.96 -35.86 -2.81
C GLU A 324 11.69 -37.27 -2.30
N ALA A 325 11.14 -37.41 -1.09
CA ALA A 325 10.82 -38.71 -0.53
C ALA A 325 9.62 -39.39 -1.21
N GLY A 326 8.98 -38.73 -2.18
CA GLY A 326 7.91 -39.29 -3.00
C GLY A 326 6.58 -38.56 -2.92
N ARG A 327 6.56 -37.29 -2.49
CA ARG A 327 5.38 -36.41 -2.39
C ARG A 327 4.27 -36.98 -1.48
N ASN A 328 3.10 -36.32 -1.46
CA ASN A 328 1.92 -36.70 -0.68
C ASN A 328 2.24 -37.09 0.78
N ARG A 329 3.01 -36.25 1.48
CA ARG A 329 3.46 -36.54 2.85
C ARG A 329 3.82 -35.29 3.60
N ILE A 330 3.89 -35.45 4.92
CA ILE A 330 4.34 -34.43 5.86
C ILE A 330 5.72 -34.83 6.39
N VAL A 331 6.66 -33.90 6.37
CA VAL A 331 7.98 -34.03 6.99
C VAL A 331 8.10 -33.00 8.10
N PHE A 332 8.61 -33.43 9.26
CA PHE A 332 8.84 -32.57 10.42
C PHE A 332 10.31 -32.51 10.72
N ILE A 333 10.86 -31.31 10.88
CA ILE A 333 12.24 -31.08 11.29
C ILE A 333 12.24 -30.54 12.72
N ARG A 334 12.95 -31.21 13.64
CA ARG A 334 13.17 -30.66 14.99
C ARG A 334 14.28 -29.61 14.99
N PRO A 335 14.11 -28.48 15.69
CA PRO A 335 15.22 -27.55 15.95
C PRO A 335 16.35 -28.28 16.68
N GLY A 336 17.55 -28.32 16.09
CA GLY A 336 18.73 -28.95 16.70
C GLY A 336 18.87 -30.47 16.47
N GLU A 337 17.83 -31.17 16.03
CA GLU A 337 18.07 -32.33 15.16
C GLU A 337 18.38 -31.74 13.80
N GLU A 338 19.66 -31.39 13.61
CA GLU A 338 20.20 -31.43 12.26
C GLU A 338 19.77 -32.77 11.71
N ASP A 339 18.86 -32.80 10.73
CA ASP A 339 18.67 -34.01 9.95
C ASP A 339 20.09 -34.49 9.64
N ALA A 340 20.43 -35.68 10.12
CA ALA A 340 21.71 -36.31 9.77
C ALA A 340 21.86 -36.42 8.24
N GLU A 341 20.76 -36.20 7.49
CA GLU A 341 20.71 -36.04 6.05
C GLU A 341 20.64 -34.60 5.51
N GLY A 342 20.14 -33.61 6.25
CA GLY A 342 19.78 -32.27 5.76
C GLY A 342 20.86 -31.19 5.98
N ALA A 343 21.51 -31.17 7.14
CA ALA A 343 22.64 -30.26 7.39
C ALA A 343 23.85 -30.57 6.48
N PRO A 344 24.18 -31.84 6.19
CA PRO A 344 25.14 -32.18 5.14
C PRO A 344 24.70 -31.66 3.78
N ARG A 345 23.41 -31.73 3.42
CA ARG A 345 22.90 -31.31 2.10
C ARG A 345 22.89 -29.80 1.90
N VAL A 346 22.48 -28.99 2.88
CA VAL A 346 22.56 -27.52 2.77
C VAL A 346 24.01 -27.08 2.72
N ASN A 347 24.89 -27.68 3.54
CA ASN A 347 26.32 -27.42 3.48
C ASN A 347 26.94 -27.90 2.16
N GLN A 348 26.48 -29.03 1.61
CA GLN A 348 26.86 -29.51 0.28
C GLN A 348 26.39 -28.54 -0.80
N LEU A 349 25.18 -27.99 -0.71
CA LEU A 349 24.65 -27.04 -1.69
C LEU A 349 25.39 -25.70 -1.61
N VAL A 350 25.69 -25.21 -0.41
CA VAL A 350 26.56 -24.05 -0.20
C VAL A 350 27.97 -24.31 -0.74
N ALA A 351 28.52 -25.50 -0.50
CA ALA A 351 29.81 -25.90 -1.05
C ALA A 351 29.75 -26.00 -2.58
N LEU A 352 28.64 -26.50 -3.14
CA LEU A 352 28.38 -26.61 -4.56
C LEU A 352 28.29 -25.23 -5.22
N ILE A 353 27.53 -24.29 -4.63
CA ILE A 353 27.43 -22.89 -5.07
C ILE A 353 28.82 -22.24 -5.03
N LYS A 354 29.54 -22.34 -3.89
CA LYS A 354 30.89 -21.78 -3.75
C LYS A 354 31.89 -22.38 -4.75
N ASN A 355 31.76 -23.67 -5.04
CA ASN A 355 32.60 -24.38 -6.00
C ASN A 355 32.22 -23.98 -7.43
N ALA A 356 30.93 -23.85 -7.74
CA ALA A 356 30.43 -23.42 -9.03
C ALA A 356 30.83 -21.98 -9.37
N LEU A 357 30.83 -21.07 -8.39
CA LEU A 357 31.39 -19.72 -8.53
C LEU A 357 32.91 -19.72 -8.80
N LYS A 358 33.63 -20.78 -8.41
CA LYS A 358 35.09 -20.90 -8.63
C LYS A 358 35.45 -21.66 -9.91
N LYS A 359 34.60 -22.58 -10.35
CA LYS A 359 34.84 -23.50 -11.47
C LYS A 359 33.93 -23.24 -12.67
N ASP A 360 33.32 -22.06 -12.75
CA ASP A 360 32.40 -21.64 -13.82
C ASP A 360 31.34 -22.69 -14.17
N ARG A 361 30.65 -23.19 -13.14
CA ARG A 361 29.59 -24.20 -13.31
C ARG A 361 28.18 -23.63 -13.35
N PHE A 362 28.05 -22.32 -13.23
CA PHE A 362 26.80 -21.66 -13.57
C PHE A 362 26.67 -21.56 -15.09
N ILE A 363 25.43 -21.64 -15.57
CA ILE A 363 25.09 -21.42 -16.97
C ILE A 363 23.88 -20.50 -17.05
N LEU A 364 23.78 -19.76 -18.16
CA LEU A 364 22.61 -18.96 -18.49
C LEU A 364 21.82 -19.66 -19.58
N LEU A 365 20.51 -19.81 -19.35
CA LEU A 365 19.54 -20.14 -20.38
C LEU A 365 18.78 -18.86 -20.75
N PHE A 366 18.41 -18.70 -22.01
CA PHE A 366 17.69 -17.52 -22.50
C PHE A 366 16.28 -17.91 -22.93
N GLN A 367 15.28 -17.39 -22.24
CA GLN A 367 13.87 -17.64 -22.56
C GLN A 367 13.30 -16.47 -23.38
N PRO A 368 12.76 -16.69 -24.60
CA PRO A 368 12.26 -15.60 -25.44
C PRO A 368 10.97 -15.00 -24.88
N VAL A 369 10.89 -13.67 -24.87
CA VAL A 369 9.67 -12.91 -24.59
C VAL A 369 9.12 -12.34 -25.89
N VAL A 370 7.93 -12.79 -26.28
CA VAL A 370 7.33 -12.50 -27.59
C VAL A 370 6.21 -11.46 -27.50
N SER A 371 6.17 -10.56 -28.48
CA SER A 371 5.08 -9.61 -28.68
C SER A 371 3.83 -10.35 -29.17
N LEU A 372 2.70 -10.18 -28.47
CA LEU A 372 1.42 -10.77 -28.87
C LEU A 372 0.82 -10.13 -30.13
N ARG A 373 1.28 -8.93 -30.52
CA ARG A 373 0.76 -8.22 -31.69
C ARG A 373 1.27 -8.81 -33.00
N ASP A 374 2.55 -9.14 -33.05
CA ASP A 374 3.25 -9.51 -34.29
C ASP A 374 4.09 -10.79 -34.16
N GLY A 375 4.07 -11.45 -33.00
CA GLY A 375 4.76 -12.72 -32.76
C GLY A 375 6.28 -12.61 -32.72
N LYS A 376 6.84 -11.40 -32.76
CA LYS A 376 8.29 -11.18 -32.76
C LYS A 376 8.87 -11.27 -31.36
N VAL A 377 10.09 -11.78 -31.25
CA VAL A 377 10.84 -11.75 -30.00
C VAL A 377 11.26 -10.31 -29.71
N ASN A 378 10.87 -9.79 -28.55
CA ASN A 378 11.26 -8.45 -28.09
C ASN A 378 12.63 -8.50 -27.40
N HIS A 379 12.79 -9.44 -26.47
CA HIS A 379 14.01 -9.68 -25.70
C HIS A 379 13.97 -11.11 -25.13
N TYR A 380 15.01 -11.49 -24.39
CA TYR A 380 15.07 -12.76 -23.68
C TYR A 380 15.27 -12.53 -22.18
N GLU A 381 14.68 -13.39 -21.35
CA GLU A 381 14.97 -13.44 -19.93
C GLU A 381 16.20 -14.34 -19.69
N ALA A 382 17.17 -13.83 -18.92
CA ALA A 382 18.36 -14.56 -18.53
C ALA A 382 18.10 -15.39 -17.26
N LEU A 383 18.08 -16.71 -17.42
CA LEU A 383 17.74 -17.66 -16.38
C LEU A 383 18.99 -18.41 -15.92
N VAL A 384 19.44 -18.13 -14.71
CA VAL A 384 20.59 -18.83 -14.09
C VAL A 384 20.25 -20.28 -13.79
N ARG A 385 21.18 -21.17 -14.10
CA ARG A 385 21.15 -22.58 -13.68
C ARG A 385 22.49 -22.99 -13.12
N LEU A 386 22.46 -23.95 -12.22
CA LEU A 386 23.67 -24.52 -11.62
C LEU A 386 23.92 -25.91 -12.22
N ARG A 387 25.13 -26.17 -12.72
CA ARG A 387 25.51 -27.51 -13.17
C ARG A 387 26.13 -28.30 -12.02
N GLY A 388 25.49 -29.41 -11.65
CA GLY A 388 25.98 -30.30 -10.61
C GLY A 388 27.22 -31.11 -11.04
N ASP A 389 27.72 -31.95 -10.14
CA ASP A 389 28.98 -32.68 -10.35
C ASP A 389 28.85 -33.78 -11.41
N ASN A 390 27.64 -34.33 -11.61
CA ASN A 390 27.30 -35.33 -12.62
C ASN A 390 26.70 -34.72 -13.90
N GLY A 391 26.75 -33.39 -14.06
CA GLY A 391 26.34 -32.67 -15.26
C GLY A 391 24.85 -32.35 -15.35
N GLU A 392 24.08 -32.69 -14.33
CA GLU A 392 22.67 -32.33 -14.17
C GLU A 392 22.48 -30.82 -14.02
N ILE A 393 21.34 -30.32 -14.51
CA ILE A 393 20.99 -28.90 -14.45
C ILE A 393 20.06 -28.67 -13.25
N ILE A 394 20.57 -27.98 -12.24
CA ILE A 394 19.87 -27.66 -11.00
C ILE A 394 19.17 -26.30 -11.14
N SER A 395 17.88 -26.30 -10.82
CA SER A 395 17.00 -25.14 -10.87
C SER A 395 17.35 -24.11 -9.78
N PRO A 396 17.22 -22.79 -10.05
CA PRO A 396 17.36 -21.75 -9.03
C PRO A 396 16.45 -21.95 -7.83
N ARG A 397 15.26 -22.54 -7.99
CA ARG A 397 14.38 -22.87 -6.84
C ARG A 397 15.07 -23.72 -5.77
N ILE A 398 16.06 -24.53 -6.14
CA ILE A 398 16.77 -25.42 -5.22
C ILE A 398 17.89 -24.66 -4.49
N PHE A 399 18.67 -23.84 -5.20
CA PHE A 399 19.90 -23.25 -4.65
C PHE A 399 19.79 -21.78 -4.23
N VAL A 400 18.82 -21.02 -4.76
CA VAL A 400 18.61 -19.60 -4.40
C VAL A 400 18.23 -19.43 -2.93
N PRO A 401 17.31 -20.22 -2.32
CA PRO A 401 17.00 -20.08 -0.90
C PRO A 401 18.24 -20.24 0.01
N ALA A 402 19.10 -21.22 -0.31
CA ALA A 402 20.38 -21.39 0.38
C ALA A 402 21.33 -20.21 0.09
N ALA A 403 21.43 -19.76 -1.16
CA ALA A 403 22.29 -18.62 -1.50
C ALA A 403 21.88 -17.34 -0.76
N GLU A 404 20.58 -17.05 -0.63
CA GLU A 404 20.06 -15.92 0.13
C GLU A 404 20.41 -16.05 1.61
N ARG A 405 20.08 -17.19 2.23
CA ARG A 405 20.33 -17.45 3.65
C ARG A 405 21.80 -17.31 4.05
N PHE A 406 22.72 -17.71 3.16
CA PHE A 406 24.17 -17.65 3.42
C PHE A 406 24.86 -16.43 2.80
N GLY A 407 24.10 -15.44 2.32
CA GLY A 407 24.66 -14.18 1.78
C GLY A 407 25.51 -14.36 0.52
N LEU A 408 25.21 -15.38 -0.30
CA LEU A 408 25.90 -15.68 -1.55
C LEU A 408 25.25 -15.04 -2.77
N MET A 409 24.01 -14.55 -2.67
CA MET A 409 23.29 -13.94 -3.79
C MET A 409 24.02 -12.77 -4.44
N PRO A 410 24.64 -11.80 -3.72
CA PRO A 410 25.38 -10.72 -4.35
C PRO A 410 26.50 -11.21 -5.28
N ARG A 411 27.13 -12.36 -4.96
CA ARG A 411 28.16 -12.96 -5.80
C ARG A 411 27.58 -13.66 -7.03
N ILE A 412 26.41 -14.28 -6.89
CA ILE A 412 25.70 -14.92 -8.00
C ILE A 412 25.20 -13.84 -8.95
N ASP A 413 24.59 -12.77 -8.44
CA ASP A 413 24.08 -11.65 -9.25
C ASP A 413 25.21 -10.98 -10.05
N ARG A 414 26.38 -10.74 -9.42
CA ARG A 414 27.58 -10.25 -10.14
C ARG A 414 27.97 -11.19 -11.28
N TRP A 415 28.07 -12.50 -11.00
CA TRP A 415 28.41 -13.50 -12.02
C TRP A 415 27.36 -13.54 -13.15
N VAL A 416 26.07 -13.44 -12.84
CA VAL A 416 24.97 -13.43 -13.82
C VAL A 416 25.06 -12.19 -14.71
N VAL A 417 25.29 -11.01 -14.14
CA VAL A 417 25.44 -9.77 -14.92
C VAL A 417 26.66 -9.84 -15.84
N GLU A 418 27.82 -10.23 -15.31
CA GLU A 418 29.04 -10.40 -16.11
C GLU A 418 28.83 -11.32 -17.31
N ASN A 419 28.26 -12.50 -17.09
CA ASN A 419 28.03 -13.47 -18.16
C ASN A 419 26.93 -13.05 -19.13
N SER A 420 25.95 -12.26 -18.68
CA SER A 420 24.94 -11.67 -19.56
C SER A 420 25.56 -10.62 -20.48
N LEU A 421 26.47 -9.78 -19.98
CA LEU A 421 27.20 -8.81 -20.80
C LEU A 421 28.12 -9.48 -21.83
N ILE A 422 28.81 -10.56 -21.44
CA ILE A 422 29.58 -11.38 -22.38
C ILE A 422 28.68 -11.93 -23.50
N ALA A 423 27.49 -12.42 -23.16
CA ALA A 423 26.53 -12.90 -24.14
C ALA A 423 26.04 -11.78 -25.07
N LEU A 424 25.74 -10.59 -24.54
CA LEU A 424 25.31 -9.42 -25.33
C LEU A 424 26.38 -8.96 -26.33
N ASN A 425 27.66 -9.03 -25.95
CA ASN A 425 28.77 -8.74 -26.85
C ASN A 425 28.93 -9.80 -27.94
N LYS A 426 28.77 -11.07 -27.58
CA LYS A 426 28.87 -12.18 -28.52
C LYS A 426 27.73 -12.18 -29.56
N TYR A 427 26.55 -11.70 -29.19
CA TYR A 427 25.35 -11.71 -30.02
C TYR A 427 24.78 -10.28 -30.18
N PRO A 428 25.17 -9.53 -31.23
CA PRO A 428 24.82 -8.11 -31.39
C PRO A 428 23.31 -7.80 -31.50
N GLY A 429 22.46 -8.78 -31.81
CA GLY A 429 21.00 -8.66 -31.87
C GLY A 429 20.27 -9.15 -30.62
N LEU A 430 20.99 -9.56 -29.59
CA LEU A 430 20.41 -10.04 -28.34
C LEU A 430 20.07 -8.86 -27.44
N SER A 431 18.87 -8.88 -26.85
CA SER A 431 18.46 -8.01 -25.73
C SER A 431 18.07 -8.90 -24.57
N LEU A 432 18.54 -8.58 -23.36
CA LEU A 432 18.38 -9.42 -22.18
C LEU A 432 17.70 -8.68 -21.03
N CYS A 433 16.78 -9.35 -20.34
CA CYS A 433 16.34 -9.01 -19.00
C CYS A 433 17.05 -9.88 -17.97
N ILE A 434 17.56 -9.26 -16.91
CA ILE A 434 18.37 -9.89 -15.86
C ILE A 434 17.67 -9.72 -14.52
N ASN A 435 17.39 -10.84 -13.85
CA ASN A 435 16.84 -10.83 -12.50
C ASN A 435 17.90 -10.38 -11.48
N ILE A 436 17.54 -9.46 -10.58
CA ILE A 436 18.38 -9.00 -9.47
C ILE A 436 17.70 -9.30 -8.15
N SER A 437 18.45 -9.88 -7.21
CA SER A 437 17.91 -10.20 -5.88
C SER A 437 17.72 -8.95 -5.02
N GLY A 438 16.80 -9.01 -4.05
CA GLY A 438 16.58 -7.90 -3.13
C GLY A 438 17.78 -7.58 -2.23
N MET A 439 18.67 -8.55 -1.98
CA MET A 439 19.92 -8.30 -1.25
C MET A 439 20.90 -7.43 -2.05
N SER A 440 20.87 -7.56 -3.38
CA SER A 440 21.72 -6.82 -4.30
C SER A 440 21.20 -5.41 -4.61
N LEU A 441 19.88 -5.20 -4.54
CA LEU A 441 19.27 -3.90 -4.82
C LEU A 441 19.75 -2.80 -3.85
N GLY A 442 20.00 -3.17 -2.58
CA GLY A 442 20.54 -2.25 -1.56
C GLY A 442 22.06 -2.07 -1.59
N ASP A 443 22.79 -2.82 -2.43
CA ASP A 443 24.25 -2.74 -2.53
C ASP A 443 24.68 -1.60 -3.46
N LYS A 444 25.11 -0.48 -2.89
CA LYS A 444 25.61 0.68 -3.65
C LYS A 444 26.88 0.35 -4.45
N GLU A 445 27.68 -0.63 -4.02
CA GLU A 445 28.88 -1.03 -4.75
C GLU A 445 28.51 -1.81 -6.03
N LEU A 446 27.39 -2.55 -6.00
CA LEU A 446 26.93 -3.30 -7.17
C LEU A 446 26.54 -2.38 -8.32
N LEU A 447 25.84 -1.28 -8.05
CA LEU A 447 25.48 -0.32 -9.11
C LEU A 447 26.73 0.20 -9.84
N GLY A 448 27.72 0.69 -9.09
CA GLY A 448 28.97 1.17 -9.68
C GLY A 448 29.73 0.06 -10.44
N TYR A 449 29.65 -1.18 -9.95
CA TYR A 449 30.22 -2.34 -10.64
C TYR A 449 29.54 -2.62 -11.99
N ILE A 450 28.20 -2.62 -12.02
CA ILE A 450 27.41 -2.83 -13.24
C ILE A 450 27.69 -1.72 -14.27
N GLU A 451 27.71 -0.46 -13.85
CA GLU A 451 28.02 0.68 -14.73
C GLU A 451 29.41 0.54 -15.35
N ALA A 452 30.42 0.22 -14.53
CA ALA A 452 31.79 0.01 -15.01
C ALA A 452 31.87 -1.15 -16.01
N LEU A 453 31.14 -2.25 -15.77
CA LEU A 453 31.10 -3.39 -16.68
C LEU A 453 30.42 -3.06 -18.02
N ILE A 454 29.30 -2.34 -18.00
CA ILE A 454 28.59 -1.95 -19.22
C ILE A 454 29.49 -1.08 -20.09
N VAL A 455 30.12 -0.05 -19.49
CA VAL A 455 31.05 0.85 -20.19
C VAL A 455 32.28 0.08 -20.69
N GLY A 456 32.89 -0.73 -19.84
CA GLY A 456 34.11 -1.47 -20.16
C GLY A 456 33.93 -2.53 -21.25
N ASN A 457 32.72 -3.09 -21.38
CA ASN A 457 32.39 -4.07 -22.42
C ASN A 457 31.80 -3.44 -23.69
N GLY A 458 31.49 -2.14 -23.71
CA GLY A 458 30.89 -1.46 -24.87
C GLY A 458 29.47 -1.93 -25.20
N VAL A 459 28.75 -2.45 -24.21
CA VAL A 459 27.35 -2.91 -24.39
C VAL A 459 26.43 -1.70 -24.37
N GLU A 460 25.52 -1.61 -25.34
CA GLU A 460 24.51 -0.54 -25.36
C GLU A 460 23.51 -0.74 -24.21
N PRO A 461 23.33 0.23 -23.29
CA PRO A 461 22.46 0.07 -22.12
C PRO A 461 20.99 -0.24 -22.49
N SER A 462 20.52 0.21 -23.66
CA SER A 462 19.16 -0.03 -24.16
C SER A 462 18.83 -1.51 -24.39
N ARG A 463 19.86 -2.37 -24.46
CA ARG A 463 19.73 -3.82 -24.67
C ARG A 463 19.63 -4.61 -23.36
N ILE A 464 19.65 -3.93 -22.22
CA ILE A 464 19.64 -4.53 -20.89
C ILE A 464 18.41 -4.04 -20.12
N GLY A 465 17.59 -4.98 -19.65
CA GLY A 465 16.57 -4.77 -18.63
C GLY A 465 16.99 -5.39 -17.31
N PHE A 466 16.67 -4.75 -16.19
CA PHE A 466 16.78 -5.36 -14.87
C PHE A 466 15.39 -5.62 -14.31
N GLU A 467 15.20 -6.82 -13.79
CA GLU A 467 13.94 -7.26 -13.19
C GLU A 467 14.13 -7.48 -11.70
N ILE A 468 13.17 -6.96 -10.94
CA ILE A 468 13.06 -7.16 -9.50
C ILE A 468 11.65 -7.67 -9.20
N THR A 469 11.54 -8.49 -8.17
CA THR A 469 10.22 -8.96 -7.75
C THR A 469 9.46 -7.83 -7.06
N GLU A 470 8.13 -7.84 -7.20
CA GLU A 470 7.25 -6.84 -6.57
C GLU A 470 7.46 -6.78 -5.05
N THR A 471 7.63 -7.93 -4.39
CA THR A 471 7.88 -8.02 -2.95
C THR A 471 9.14 -7.25 -2.53
N VAL A 472 10.20 -7.30 -3.35
CA VAL A 472 11.44 -6.56 -3.11
C VAL A 472 11.21 -5.06 -3.29
N ALA A 473 10.50 -4.66 -4.35
CA ALA A 473 10.19 -3.25 -4.62
C ALA A 473 9.36 -2.61 -3.50
N VAL A 474 8.33 -3.30 -3.01
CA VAL A 474 7.47 -2.82 -1.91
C VAL A 474 8.24 -2.66 -0.60
N LYS A 475 9.14 -3.60 -0.30
CA LYS A 475 9.97 -3.55 0.93
C LYS A 475 10.88 -2.33 0.95
N ASP A 476 11.48 -1.98 -0.19
CA ASP A 476 12.39 -0.82 -0.30
C ASP A 476 11.62 0.51 -0.22
N LEU A 477 10.46 0.61 -0.90
CA LEU A 477 9.56 1.77 -0.85
C LEU A 477 9.07 2.11 0.57
N MET A 478 8.97 1.12 1.46
CA MET A 478 8.60 1.35 2.87
C MET A 478 9.79 1.75 3.76
N GLN A 479 11.02 1.59 3.28
CA GLN A 479 12.25 1.95 3.99
C GLN A 479 12.81 3.31 3.57
N SER A 480 12.42 3.81 2.38
CA SER A 480 12.63 5.19 1.90
C SER A 480 11.58 6.15 2.46
#